data_AF-A0A101I1S3-F1
#
_entry.id   AF-A0A101I1S3-F1
#
_cell.length_a   1.000
_cell.length_b   1.000
_cell.length_c   1.000
_cell.angle_alpha   90.00
_cell.angle_beta   90.00
_cell.angle_gamma   90.00
#
_symmetry.space_group_name_H-M   'P 1'
#
loop_
_entity.id
_entity.type
_entity.pdbx_description
1 polymer ?
#
loop_
_entity_poly.entity_id
_entity_poly.type
_entity_poly.pdbx_seq_one_letter_code
_entity_poly.pdbx_strand_id
1 'polypeptide(L)'
;MRSLNSRIIDKILNPEKDSMIVYDPDGLVDQAVLEELSERGFHVIEYKDPIAFRFEYESEFRDKAKSFLVLTRETPAGELPFDIYSSLLTVDVSLSSIFPKLSRTALESLERWELDRLNDSYSDDLDYLSTRRTREFILKRIYEFDPSKRY
;
A
#
# COMPACT_ATOMS: atom_id res chain seq x y z
N MET A 1 7.27 15.30 10.33
CA MET A 1 6.41 14.80 9.24
C MET A 1 6.32 13.29 9.36
N ARG A 2 5.14 12.70 9.17
CA ARG A 2 5.04 11.24 8.99
C ARG A 2 5.39 10.93 7.55
N SER A 3 6.36 10.06 7.30
CA SER A 3 6.68 9.61 5.93
C SER A 3 5.51 8.80 5.36
N LEU A 4 5.44 8.70 4.02
CA LEU A 4 4.48 7.82 3.36
C LEU A 4 4.64 6.38 3.83
N ASN A 5 5.88 5.92 4.05
CA ASN A 5 6.18 4.60 4.61
C ASN A 5 5.55 4.39 5.97
N SER A 6 5.67 5.35 6.90
CA SER A 6 5.02 5.25 8.20
C SER A 6 3.49 5.14 8.06
N ARG A 7 2.86 5.85 7.12
CA ARG A 7 1.42 5.75 6.85
C ARG A 7 1.03 4.38 6.29
N ILE A 8 1.83 3.81 5.39
CA ILE A 8 1.63 2.46 4.83
C ILE A 8 1.76 1.41 5.93
N ILE A 9 2.81 1.51 6.75
CA ILE A 9 3.08 0.55 7.83
C ILE A 9 2.01 0.63 8.91
N ASP A 10 1.61 1.83 9.33
CA ASP A 10 0.49 2.02 10.26
C ASP A 10 -0.78 1.38 9.71
N LYS A 11 -1.04 1.49 8.40
CA LYS A 11 -2.21 0.86 7.77
C LYS A 11 -2.12 -0.66 7.76
N ILE A 12 -0.95 -1.23 7.46
CA ILE A 12 -0.70 -2.67 7.46
C ILE A 12 -0.85 -3.23 8.89
N LEU A 13 -0.36 -2.52 9.90
CA LEU A 13 -0.33 -3.00 11.29
C LEU A 13 -1.56 -2.62 12.12
N ASN A 14 -2.43 -1.73 11.61
CA ASN A 14 -3.69 -1.37 12.25
C ASN A 14 -4.53 -2.61 12.65
N PRO A 15 -4.72 -3.62 11.78
CA PRO A 15 -5.23 -4.88 12.25
C PRO A 15 -4.23 -5.51 13.21
N GLU A 16 -4.59 -5.62 14.50
CA GLU A 16 -3.86 -6.38 15.53
C GLU A 16 -3.91 -7.89 15.24
N LYS A 17 -3.39 -8.27 14.07
CA LYS A 17 -3.36 -9.62 13.52
C LYS A 17 -1.91 -9.97 13.24
N ASP A 18 -1.53 -11.13 13.73
CA ASP A 18 -0.20 -11.70 13.50
C ASP A 18 -0.04 -12.18 12.04
N SER A 19 -1.12 -12.26 11.26
CA SER A 19 -1.05 -12.78 9.90
C SER A 19 -2.06 -12.14 8.97
N MET A 20 -1.59 -11.73 7.79
CA MET A 20 -2.41 -10.98 6.83
C MET A 20 -1.91 -11.11 5.39
N ILE A 21 -2.79 -10.73 4.47
CA ILE A 21 -2.50 -10.55 3.04
C ILE A 21 -2.44 -9.05 2.79
N VAL A 22 -1.38 -8.57 2.15
CA VAL A 22 -1.27 -7.19 1.67
C VAL A 22 -1.45 -7.19 0.16
N TYR A 23 -2.48 -6.49 -0.32
CA TYR A 23 -2.71 -6.28 -1.74
C TYR A 23 -2.18 -4.90 -2.14
N ASP A 24 -1.10 -4.87 -2.91
CA ASP A 24 -0.41 -3.66 -3.36
C ASP A 24 -0.38 -3.56 -4.88
N PRO A 25 -1.51 -3.21 -5.53
CA PRO A 25 -1.60 -3.15 -6.99
C PRO A 25 -0.82 -1.97 -7.59
N ASP A 26 -0.48 -0.96 -6.79
CA ASP A 26 0.18 0.27 -7.25
C ASP A 26 1.69 0.29 -6.89
N GLY A 27 2.22 -0.76 -6.26
CA GLY A 27 3.65 -0.89 -5.94
C GLY A 27 4.14 0.08 -4.87
N LEU A 28 3.30 0.43 -3.89
CA LEU A 28 3.61 1.37 -2.82
C LEU A 28 4.52 0.75 -1.74
N VAL A 29 4.45 -0.56 -1.54
CA VAL A 29 5.28 -1.30 -0.58
C VAL A 29 6.67 -1.49 -1.19
N ASP A 30 7.61 -0.65 -0.76
CA ASP A 30 9.01 -0.70 -1.18
C ASP A 30 9.89 -1.52 -0.23
N GLN A 31 11.18 -1.64 -0.57
CA GLN A 31 12.15 -2.38 0.23
C GLN A 31 12.25 -1.86 1.68
N ALA A 32 12.12 -0.54 1.90
CA ALA A 32 12.21 0.02 3.24
C ALA A 32 10.98 -0.34 4.09
N VAL A 33 9.78 -0.38 3.49
CA VAL A 33 8.57 -0.90 4.15
C VAL A 33 8.73 -2.38 4.50
N LEU A 34 9.27 -3.18 3.57
CA LEU A 34 9.50 -4.61 3.80
C LEU A 34 10.51 -4.87 4.94
N GLU A 35 11.61 -4.11 4.97
CA GLU A 35 12.62 -4.19 6.02
C GLU A 35 12.03 -3.83 7.38
N GLU A 36 11.25 -2.74 7.47
CA GLU A 36 10.62 -2.35 8.74
C GLU A 36 9.57 -3.37 9.22
N LEU A 37 8.80 -3.97 8.30
CA LEU A 37 7.87 -5.06 8.65
C LEU A 37 8.61 -6.30 9.17
N SER A 38 9.75 -6.64 8.57
CA SER A 38 10.63 -7.72 9.01
C SER A 38 11.23 -7.47 10.38
N GLU A 39 11.70 -6.24 10.66
CA GLU A 39 12.19 -5.82 11.97
C GLU A 39 11.10 -5.90 13.06
N ARG A 40 9.84 -5.70 12.69
CA ARG A 40 8.67 -5.89 13.57
C ARG A 40 8.24 -7.35 13.73
N GLY A 41 8.98 -8.29 13.14
CA GLY A 41 8.79 -9.73 13.32
C GLY A 41 7.87 -10.39 12.28
N PHE A 42 7.49 -9.69 11.20
CA PHE A 42 6.72 -10.28 10.11
C PHE A 42 7.63 -10.96 9.10
N HIS A 43 7.35 -12.22 8.79
CA HIS A 43 7.92 -12.90 7.65
C HIS A 43 7.14 -12.53 6.39
N VAL A 44 7.73 -11.73 5.51
CA VAL A 44 7.11 -11.30 4.25
C VAL A 44 7.36 -12.34 3.16
N ILE A 45 6.28 -12.81 2.53
CA ILE A 45 6.29 -13.75 1.40
C ILE A 45 5.65 -13.05 0.21
N GLU A 46 6.37 -12.91 -0.89
CA GLU A 46 5.83 -12.33 -2.12
C GLU A 46 5.10 -13.39 -2.95
N TYR A 47 3.81 -13.18 -3.18
CA TYR A 47 3.01 -14.01 -4.08
C TYR A 47 3.25 -13.58 -5.53
N LYS A 48 4.04 -14.37 -6.25
CA LYS A 48 4.29 -14.20 -7.70
C LYS A 48 3.78 -15.37 -8.52
N ASP A 49 4.04 -16.57 -8.05
CA ASP A 49 3.64 -17.81 -8.71
C ASP A 49 2.98 -18.74 -7.69
N PRO A 50 1.80 -19.33 -8.00
CA PRO A 50 1.08 -20.20 -7.07
C PRO A 50 1.88 -21.44 -6.63
N ILE A 51 2.75 -21.98 -7.50
CA ILE A 51 3.53 -23.19 -7.22
C ILE A 51 4.71 -22.85 -6.32
N ALA A 52 5.46 -21.80 -6.66
CA ALA A 52 6.58 -21.31 -5.84
C ALA A 52 6.10 -20.88 -4.45
N PHE A 53 4.99 -20.13 -4.40
CA PHE A 53 4.39 -19.71 -3.14
C PHE A 53 4.05 -20.91 -2.25
N ARG A 54 3.42 -21.95 -2.81
CA ARG A 54 3.01 -23.11 -2.02
C ARG A 54 4.20 -23.85 -1.42
N PHE A 55 5.31 -23.93 -2.14
CA PHE A 55 6.55 -24.52 -1.63
C PHE A 55 7.13 -23.70 -0.46
N GLU A 56 7.23 -22.38 -0.60
CA GLU A 56 7.73 -21.49 0.46
C GLU A 56 6.81 -21.50 1.68
N TYR A 57 5.50 -21.42 1.46
CA TYR A 57 4.50 -21.53 2.51
C TYR A 57 4.61 -22.88 3.22
N GLU A 58 4.51 -24.03 2.53
CA GLU A 58 4.56 -25.33 3.22
C GLU A 58 5.90 -25.62 3.94
N SER A 59 7.01 -25.03 3.48
CA SER A 59 8.34 -25.19 4.10
C SER A 59 8.52 -24.36 5.36
N GLU A 60 8.07 -23.11 5.35
CA GLU A 60 8.28 -22.15 6.45
C GLU A 60 7.15 -22.17 7.50
N PHE A 61 5.99 -22.76 7.17
CA PHE A 61 4.75 -22.66 7.95
C PHE A 61 4.49 -23.80 8.93
N ARG A 62 5.42 -24.76 9.02
CA ARG A 62 5.28 -25.90 9.96
C ARG A 62 5.41 -25.44 11.43
N ASP A 63 6.12 -24.34 11.68
CA ASP A 63 6.19 -23.68 12.99
C ASP A 63 5.19 -22.51 13.06
N LYS A 64 3.97 -22.82 13.52
CA LYS A 64 2.80 -21.92 13.66
C LYS A 64 2.97 -20.71 14.59
N ALA A 65 4.18 -20.38 15.01
CA ALA A 65 4.47 -19.37 16.03
C ALA A 65 4.97 -18.02 15.49
N LYS A 66 5.00 -17.86 14.16
CA LYS A 66 5.57 -16.68 13.50
C LYS A 66 4.49 -15.84 12.81
N SER A 67 4.56 -14.54 12.99
CA SER A 67 3.74 -13.57 12.25
C SER A 67 4.19 -13.52 10.79
N PHE A 68 3.24 -13.54 9.85
CA PHE A 68 3.57 -13.59 8.43
C PHE A 68 2.68 -12.68 7.58
N LEU A 69 3.23 -12.22 6.47
CA LEU A 69 2.57 -11.28 5.58
C LEU A 69 2.73 -11.76 4.15
N VAL A 70 1.61 -11.99 3.46
CA VAL A 70 1.61 -12.36 2.05
C VAL A 70 1.43 -11.10 1.21
N LEU A 71 2.46 -10.66 0.51
CA LEU A 71 2.38 -9.51 -0.40
C LEU A 71 1.96 -9.99 -1.79
N THR A 72 0.84 -9.51 -2.30
CA THR A 72 0.40 -9.74 -3.68
C THR A 72 0.16 -8.41 -4.40
N ARG A 73 0.59 -8.33 -5.67
CA ARG A 73 0.50 -7.10 -6.47
C ARG A 73 -0.42 -7.27 -7.67
N GLU A 74 -0.17 -8.29 -8.47
CA GLU A 74 -0.92 -8.55 -9.71
C GLU A 74 -2.20 -9.35 -9.43
N THR A 75 -2.12 -10.35 -8.56
CA THR A 75 -3.24 -11.22 -8.22
C THR A 75 -4.10 -10.59 -7.14
N PRO A 76 -5.40 -10.31 -7.40
CA PRO A 76 -6.32 -9.87 -6.37
C PRO A 76 -6.37 -10.89 -5.23
N ALA A 77 -6.54 -10.43 -3.99
CA ALA A 77 -6.55 -11.33 -2.83
C ALA A 77 -7.59 -12.46 -2.94
N GLY A 78 -8.74 -12.20 -3.58
CA GLY A 78 -9.80 -13.21 -3.80
C GLY A 78 -9.46 -14.30 -4.83
N GLU A 79 -8.38 -14.15 -5.59
CA GLU A 79 -7.86 -15.16 -6.52
C GLU A 79 -6.73 -16.01 -5.90
N LEU A 80 -6.30 -15.69 -4.68
CA LEU A 80 -5.39 -16.54 -3.92
C LEU A 80 -6.07 -17.86 -3.56
N PRO A 81 -5.28 -18.93 -3.30
CA PRO A 81 -5.81 -20.18 -2.79
C PRO A 81 -6.76 -19.98 -1.60
N PHE A 82 -7.91 -20.65 -1.65
CA PHE A 82 -9.02 -20.40 -0.74
C PHE A 82 -8.65 -20.58 0.74
N ASP A 83 -7.79 -21.54 1.05
CA ASP A 83 -7.28 -21.81 2.39
C ASP A 83 -6.47 -20.64 2.98
N ILE A 84 -5.83 -19.83 2.14
CA ILE A 84 -5.09 -18.63 2.53
C ILE A 84 -6.04 -17.44 2.63
N TYR A 85 -6.78 -17.17 1.56
CA TYR A 85 -7.69 -16.02 1.50
C TYR A 85 -8.77 -16.05 2.59
N SER A 86 -9.33 -17.23 2.89
CA SER A 86 -10.39 -17.36 3.89
C SER A 86 -9.89 -17.29 5.34
N SER A 87 -8.60 -17.54 5.59
CA SER A 87 -8.03 -17.58 6.94
C SER A 87 -7.36 -16.27 7.36
N LEU A 88 -7.04 -15.40 6.40
CA LEU A 88 -6.25 -14.19 6.63
C LEU A 88 -7.03 -12.91 6.32
N LEU A 89 -6.73 -11.87 7.09
CA LEU A 89 -7.23 -10.54 6.78
C LEU A 89 -6.52 -10.00 5.55
N THR A 90 -7.28 -9.45 4.60
CA THR A 90 -6.71 -8.70 3.47
C THR A 90 -6.66 -7.21 3.80
N VAL A 91 -5.47 -6.62 3.68
CA VAL A 91 -5.21 -5.18 3.75
C VAL A 91 -4.92 -4.67 2.35
N ASP A 92 -5.80 -3.80 1.85
CA ASP A 92 -5.58 -3.09 0.59
C ASP A 92 -4.60 -1.94 0.83
N VAL A 93 -3.50 -1.92 0.07
CA VAL A 93 -2.47 -0.87 0.04
C VAL A 93 -2.39 -0.30 -1.38
N SER A 94 -3.54 0.11 -1.92
CA SER A 94 -3.62 0.88 -3.17
C SER A 94 -3.54 2.39 -2.92
N LEU A 95 -3.30 3.17 -3.99
CA LEU A 95 -3.40 4.63 -4.00
C LEU A 95 -4.77 5.11 -3.50
N SER A 96 -5.86 4.42 -3.87
CA SER A 96 -7.21 4.71 -3.38
C SER A 96 -7.36 4.49 -1.88
N SER A 97 -6.65 3.51 -1.32
CA SER A 97 -6.73 3.19 0.10
C SER A 97 -5.88 4.11 0.98
N ILE A 98 -4.76 4.62 0.43
CA ILE A 98 -3.83 5.51 1.13
C ILE A 98 -4.32 6.96 1.05
N PHE A 99 -4.85 7.36 -0.11
CA PHE A 99 -5.38 8.70 -0.39
C PHE A 99 -6.87 8.66 -0.78
N PRO A 100 -7.78 8.22 0.10
CA PRO A 100 -9.20 8.00 -0.22
C PRO A 100 -9.97 9.25 -0.66
N LYS A 101 -9.42 10.45 -0.40
CA LYS A 101 -10.03 11.73 -0.81
C LYS A 101 -9.54 12.21 -2.18
N LEU A 102 -8.57 11.53 -2.78
CA LEU A 102 -7.99 11.90 -4.06
C LEU A 102 -8.33 10.85 -5.11
N SER A 103 -8.39 11.27 -6.36
CA SER A 103 -8.67 10.36 -7.47
C SER A 103 -7.45 9.52 -7.82
N ARG A 104 -7.55 8.18 -7.72
CA ARG A 104 -6.49 7.24 -8.14
C ARG A 104 -5.95 7.51 -9.55
N THR A 105 -6.82 7.79 -10.51
CA THR A 105 -6.44 8.12 -11.91
C THR A 105 -5.58 9.38 -12.03
N ALA A 106 -5.62 10.28 -11.04
CA ALA A 106 -4.72 11.43 -11.01
C ALA A 106 -3.39 11.12 -10.29
N LEU A 107 -3.36 10.07 -9.46
CA LEU A 107 -2.20 9.66 -8.68
C LEU A 107 -1.32 8.62 -9.39
N GLU A 108 -1.89 7.81 -10.28
CA GLU A 108 -1.18 6.73 -10.99
C GLU A 108 0.00 7.22 -11.84
N SER A 109 0.00 8.49 -12.23
CA SER A 109 1.08 9.11 -13.02
C SER A 109 2.18 9.75 -12.16
N LEU A 110 2.04 9.73 -10.83
CA LEU A 110 2.99 10.39 -9.93
C LEU A 110 4.15 9.46 -9.59
N GLU A 111 5.35 10.02 -9.54
CA GLU A 111 6.52 9.35 -9.03
C GLU A 111 6.51 9.27 -7.50
N ARG A 112 7.35 8.39 -6.94
CA ARG A 112 7.40 8.14 -5.50
C ARG A 112 7.64 9.41 -4.68
N TRP A 113 8.59 10.25 -5.09
CA TRP A 113 8.91 11.49 -4.39
C TRP A 113 7.75 12.51 -4.44
N GLU A 114 6.92 12.47 -5.48
CA GLU A 114 5.71 13.30 -5.57
C GLU A 114 4.65 12.80 -4.60
N LEU A 115 4.48 11.48 -4.46
CA LEU A 115 3.58 10.87 -3.48
C LEU A 115 4.03 11.16 -2.04
N ASP A 116 5.32 11.17 -1.77
CA ASP A 116 5.87 11.57 -0.48
C ASP A 116 5.54 13.04 -0.15
N ARG A 117 5.77 13.96 -1.10
CA ARG A 117 5.38 15.37 -0.95
C ARG A 117 3.87 15.55 -0.82
N LEU A 118 3.09 14.75 -1.56
CA LEU A 118 1.63 14.76 -1.48
C LEU A 118 1.17 14.39 -0.08
N ASN A 119 1.78 13.34 0.51
CA ASN A 119 1.47 12.87 1.85
C ASN A 119 1.68 13.95 2.92
N ASP A 120 2.72 14.79 2.78
CA ASP A 120 2.95 15.92 3.68
C ASP A 120 1.83 16.97 3.66
N SER A 121 1.16 17.12 2.51
CA SER A 121 0.05 18.06 2.32
C SER A 121 -1.33 17.42 2.46
N TYR A 122 -1.38 16.10 2.62
CA TYR A 122 -2.62 15.34 2.65
C TYR A 122 -3.23 15.34 4.06
N SER A 123 -4.54 15.50 4.14
CA SER A 123 -5.31 15.36 5.38
C SER A 123 -6.53 14.48 5.13
N ASP A 124 -6.86 13.64 6.11
CA ASP A 124 -8.05 12.79 6.06
C ASP A 124 -9.36 13.61 6.12
N ASP A 125 -9.27 14.88 6.56
CA ASP A 125 -10.38 15.86 6.59
C ASP A 125 -10.67 16.52 5.23
N LEU A 126 -9.91 16.19 4.18
CA LEU A 126 -10.16 16.73 2.84
C LEU A 126 -11.51 16.26 2.29
N ASP A 127 -12.18 17.15 1.58
CA ASP A 127 -13.31 16.77 0.74
C ASP A 127 -12.85 15.83 -0.38
N TYR A 128 -13.75 14.94 -0.82
CA TYR A 128 -13.49 14.10 -1.97
C TYR A 128 -13.27 14.96 -3.22
N LEU A 129 -12.09 14.83 -3.83
CA LEU A 129 -11.70 15.56 -5.02
C LEU A 129 -11.92 14.69 -6.27
N SER A 130 -12.60 15.26 -7.26
CA SER A 130 -12.63 14.67 -8.60
C SER A 130 -11.22 14.60 -9.20
N THR A 131 -11.04 13.82 -10.27
CA THR A 131 -9.76 13.71 -10.98
C THR A 131 -9.20 15.08 -11.37
N ARG A 132 -10.05 15.98 -11.88
CA ARG A 132 -9.62 17.34 -12.25
C ARG A 132 -9.13 18.14 -11.04
N ARG A 133 -9.90 18.14 -9.94
CA ARG A 133 -9.54 18.86 -8.71
C ARG A 133 -8.32 18.26 -8.02
N THR A 134 -8.14 16.94 -8.10
CA THR A 134 -6.95 16.24 -7.60
C THR A 134 -5.71 16.72 -8.36
N ARG A 135 -5.77 16.80 -9.70
CA ARG A 135 -4.66 17.35 -10.51
C ARG A 135 -4.36 18.81 -10.20
N GLU A 136 -5.39 19.65 -10.07
CA GLU A 136 -5.24 21.05 -9.65
C GLU A 136 -4.58 21.15 -8.25
N PHE A 137 -4.96 20.28 -7.32
CA PHE A 137 -4.37 20.20 -5.98
C PHE A 137 -2.89 19.80 -6.02
N ILE A 138 -2.54 18.76 -6.78
CA ILE A 138 -1.17 18.29 -7.00
C ILE A 138 -0.31 19.43 -7.57
N LEU A 139 -0.75 20.08 -8.66
CA LEU A 139 -0.01 21.20 -9.28
C LEU A 139 0.26 22.33 -8.29
N LYS A 140 -0.75 22.71 -7.50
CA LYS A 140 -0.62 23.81 -6.55
C LYS A 140 0.26 23.44 -5.34
N ARG A 141 0.17 22.22 -4.84
CA ARG A 141 0.83 21.79 -3.59
C ARG A 141 2.23 21.22 -3.78
N ILE A 142 2.46 20.49 -4.87
CA ILE A 142 3.74 19.81 -5.11
C ILE A 142 4.66 20.67 -5.97
N TYR A 143 4.09 21.34 -6.98
CA TYR A 143 4.84 22.10 -7.99
C TYR A 143 4.79 23.61 -7.77
N GLU A 144 4.08 24.08 -6.74
CA GLU A 144 3.81 25.52 -6.50
C GLU A 144 3.25 26.26 -7.73
N PHE A 145 2.68 25.49 -8.68
CA PHE A 145 2.18 26.00 -9.93
C PHE A 145 0.73 26.43 -9.74
N ASP A 146 0.47 27.73 -9.89
CA ASP A 146 -0.89 28.26 -9.91
C ASP A 146 -1.38 28.36 -11.36
N PRO A 147 -2.27 27.45 -11.82
CA PRO A 147 -2.81 27.51 -13.18
C PRO A 147 -3.62 28.78 -13.46
N SER A 148 -3.94 29.58 -12.43
CA SER A 148 -4.62 30.86 -12.55
C SER A 148 -3.65 32.02 -12.84
N LYS A 149 -2.35 31.82 -12.61
CA LYS A 149 -1.31 32.82 -12.96
C LYS A 149 -0.92 32.65 -14.41
N ARG A 150 -1.20 33.67 -15.23
CA ARG A 150 -0.61 33.78 -16.57
C ARG A 150 0.85 34.20 -16.42
N TYR A 151 1.76 33.31 -16.78
CA TYR A 151 3.19 33.60 -16.95
C TYR A 151 3.46 34.12 -18.36
#